data_AF-A0A177Y3D2-F1
#
_entry.id   AF-A0A177Y3D2-F1
#
_cell.length_a   1.000
_cell.length_b   1.000
_cell.length_c   1.000
_cell.angle_alpha   90.00
_cell.angle_beta   90.00
_cell.angle_gamma   90.00
#
_symmetry.space_group_name_H-M   'P 1'
#
loop_
_entity.id
_entity.type
_entity.pdbx_description
1 polymer ?
#
loop_
_entity_poly.entity_id
_entity_poly.type
_entity_poly.pdbx_seq_one_letter_code
_entity_poly.pdbx_strand_id
1 'polypeptide(L)'
;MRCFPVPYPDELIYSLVARAGIRSAITSSKQLLSEVFGDRKVIATIDLPSHLSSISELLINTGRFDVQQLIYEHTMFPIYAPFVDESIRIRAMERMERCAKGSVHLMLGSPASIVKTSDNFCVCPACVAEQKQKYGESYWSRLWFLPSLPYCPKHGLLSQSTTSYHDSRHTYHACSRIRCQPLLCNDHNVTAQRFAYLASKAKEVMCLPAQDSPTQHQWSLFYNHLAHDFGCGKGPKQVAHDKIADLVVSKIVTPELTINSDRDTNWLRTLFRRHRKAFSYLQHLMVWSAFIPEMSVGEIIKEVKSKEGATISFSKDNVHLVPNSNEKKRNQWRDLIGKTPIKKARKLRGGGALYAWLYRNDRDWLLAFNRVHQSQSHVRQKKVDWNARDRSLTKQLIRIVERLDTVIDGPRRSKNFLLKQLDDYGSVSKKLNLLPLLSLTVNRYQESVFEFQARRLVMAVIAKSKTGSGMSRWKLMRSASLPKERILPIVDDLLDWVVIGSNIK
;
A
#
# COMPACT_ATOMS: atom_id res chain seq x y z
N MET A 1 23.61 5.69 24.49
CA MET A 1 22.70 5.86 25.66
C MET A 1 23.27 5.10 26.86
N ARG A 2 23.44 5.74 28.03
CA ARG A 2 23.86 5.04 29.28
C ARG A 2 22.58 4.50 29.94
N CYS A 3 22.47 3.20 30.19
CA CYS A 3 21.27 2.49 30.72
C CYS A 3 20.17 2.14 29.69
N PHE A 4 20.53 1.64 28.51
CA PHE A 4 19.54 1.05 27.58
C PHE A 4 18.89 -0.20 28.19
N PRO A 5 17.55 -0.37 28.12
CA PRO A 5 16.86 -1.53 28.68
C PRO A 5 17.23 -2.84 27.99
N VAL A 6 17.19 -3.94 28.73
CA VAL A 6 17.28 -5.30 28.17
C VAL A 6 15.90 -5.71 27.63
N PRO A 7 15.82 -6.33 26.44
CA PRO A 7 14.56 -6.85 25.89
C PRO A 7 13.90 -7.89 26.80
N TYR A 8 12.58 -7.79 26.99
CA TYR A 8 11.79 -8.85 27.59
C TYR A 8 11.42 -9.93 26.56
N PRO A 9 11.06 -11.16 26.99
CA PRO A 9 10.59 -12.19 26.07
C PRO A 9 9.40 -11.72 25.22
N ASP A 10 9.44 -11.97 23.92
CA ASP A 10 8.42 -11.54 22.94
C ASP A 10 8.16 -10.02 22.88
N GLU A 11 9.09 -9.19 23.37
CA GLU A 11 8.98 -7.74 23.24
C GLU A 11 9.38 -7.25 21.84
N LEU A 12 8.62 -6.32 21.27
CA LEU A 12 9.02 -5.64 20.03
C LEU A 12 10.16 -4.64 20.25
N ILE A 13 11.07 -4.53 19.29
CA ILE A 13 12.08 -3.45 19.24
C ILE A 13 11.44 -2.07 19.42
N TYR A 14 10.26 -1.85 18.82
CA TYR A 14 9.49 -0.63 19.00
C TYR A 14 9.19 -0.33 20.48
N SER A 15 8.80 -1.35 21.26
CA SER A 15 8.56 -1.23 22.69
C SER A 15 9.83 -0.95 23.47
N LEU A 16 10.92 -1.64 23.12
CA LEU A 16 12.22 -1.49 23.77
C LEU A 16 12.70 -0.03 23.70
N VAL A 17 12.62 0.58 22.52
CA VAL A 17 12.99 1.98 22.30
C VAL A 17 12.07 2.93 23.06
N ALA A 18 10.76 2.65 23.10
CA ALA A 18 9.81 3.45 23.88
C ALA A 18 10.14 3.42 25.38
N ARG A 19 10.48 2.25 25.92
CA ARG A 19 10.90 2.09 27.33
C ARG A 19 12.23 2.77 27.61
N ALA A 20 13.18 2.71 26.69
CA ALA A 20 14.44 3.43 26.81
C ALA A 20 14.18 4.94 27.01
N GLY A 21 13.29 5.52 26.21
CA GLY A 21 12.89 6.93 26.37
C GLY A 21 12.30 7.25 27.74
N ILE A 22 11.45 6.37 28.29
CA ILE A 22 10.90 6.54 29.64
C ILE A 22 12.00 6.47 30.70
N ARG A 23 12.86 5.43 30.66
CA ARG A 23 13.91 5.19 31.67
C ARG A 23 14.94 6.31 31.73
N SER A 24 15.23 6.94 30.58
CA SER A 24 16.14 8.09 30.51
C SER A 24 15.44 9.45 30.58
N ALA A 25 14.14 9.49 30.90
CA ALA A 25 13.33 10.70 30.97
C ALA A 25 13.40 11.59 29.70
N ILE A 26 13.58 10.97 28.53
CA ILE A 26 13.66 11.68 27.25
C ILE A 26 12.25 11.94 26.73
N THR A 27 11.88 13.22 26.65
CA THR A 27 10.57 13.66 26.13
C THR A 27 10.60 13.97 24.64
N SER A 28 11.77 14.30 24.09
CA SER A 28 11.93 14.63 22.67
C SER A 28 12.17 13.38 21.84
N SER A 29 11.25 13.07 20.92
CA SER A 29 11.42 11.96 19.96
C SER A 29 12.75 12.07 19.22
N LYS A 30 13.16 13.27 18.80
CA LYS A 30 14.41 13.46 18.06
C LYS A 30 15.66 13.25 18.91
N GLN A 31 15.62 13.58 20.19
CA GLN A 31 16.71 13.26 21.10
C GLN A 31 16.82 11.74 21.28
N LEU A 32 15.70 11.05 21.52
CA LEU A 32 15.67 9.59 21.66
C LEU A 32 16.27 8.90 20.43
N LEU A 33 15.88 9.33 19.23
CA LEU A 33 16.45 8.80 17.99
C LEU A 33 17.97 9.01 17.89
N SER A 34 18.46 10.18 18.31
CA SER A 34 19.89 10.49 18.32
C SER A 34 20.66 9.61 19.31
N GLU A 35 20.09 9.34 20.48
CA GLU A 35 20.74 8.55 21.53
C GLU A 35 20.74 7.04 21.27
N VAL A 36 19.69 6.55 20.58
CA VAL A 36 19.52 5.13 20.28
C VAL A 36 20.15 4.74 18.95
N PHE A 37 19.97 5.55 17.91
CA PHE A 37 20.37 5.19 16.53
C PHE A 37 21.50 6.04 15.99
N GLY A 38 21.89 7.13 16.66
CA GLY A 38 22.79 8.13 16.07
C GLY A 38 22.19 8.88 14.86
N ASP A 39 20.90 8.69 14.57
CA ASP A 39 20.22 9.28 13.41
C ASP A 39 18.83 9.81 13.79
N ARG A 40 18.63 11.11 13.68
CA ARG A 40 17.38 11.81 13.97
C ARG A 40 16.28 11.58 12.92
N LYS A 41 16.54 10.84 11.85
CA LYS A 41 15.61 10.59 10.73
C LYS A 41 14.97 9.20 10.74
N VAL A 42 15.38 8.33 11.67
CA VAL A 42 14.81 6.98 11.82
C VAL A 42 13.29 7.05 11.98
N ILE A 43 12.59 6.15 11.29
CA ILE A 43 11.14 6.02 11.36
C ILE A 43 10.81 4.97 12.42
N ALA A 44 9.83 5.28 13.28
CA ALA A 44 9.33 4.40 14.32
C ALA A 44 8.45 3.30 13.71
N THR A 45 9.09 2.33 13.06
CA THR A 45 8.44 1.16 12.45
C THR A 45 8.17 0.09 13.49
N ILE A 46 6.94 -0.41 13.56
CA ILE A 46 6.51 -1.36 14.61
C ILE A 46 6.92 -2.81 14.31
N ASP A 47 6.80 -3.25 13.07
CA ASP A 47 6.86 -4.65 12.66
C ASP A 47 8.24 -5.07 12.16
N LEU A 48 8.79 -4.33 11.20
CA LEU A 48 10.03 -4.64 10.48
C LEU A 48 10.98 -3.43 10.52
N PRO A 49 11.49 -3.05 11.70
CA PRO A 49 12.38 -1.90 11.86
C PRO A 49 13.74 -2.12 11.18
N SER A 50 14.46 -1.02 11.00
CA SER A 50 15.85 -1.03 10.53
C SER A 50 16.78 -0.44 11.58
N HIS A 51 18.08 -0.37 11.29
CA HIS A 51 19.14 0.09 12.22
C HIS A 51 19.31 -0.81 13.45
N LEU A 52 19.12 -2.11 13.29
CA LEU A 52 19.27 -3.06 14.39
C LEU A 52 20.71 -3.22 14.87
N SER A 53 21.70 -2.89 14.02
CA SER A 53 23.11 -2.78 14.42
C SER A 53 23.30 -1.82 15.60
N SER A 54 22.71 -0.62 15.54
CA SER A 54 22.79 0.37 16.63
C SER A 54 22.18 -0.15 17.94
N ILE A 55 21.11 -0.95 17.87
CA ILE A 55 20.49 -1.55 19.05
C ILE A 55 21.38 -2.66 19.62
N SER A 56 21.94 -3.50 18.75
CA SER A 56 22.86 -4.57 19.16
C SER A 56 24.11 -3.99 19.84
N GLU A 57 24.67 -2.89 19.33
CA GLU A 57 25.78 -2.16 19.95
C GLU A 57 25.43 -1.65 21.37
N LEU A 58 24.22 -1.15 21.58
CA LEU A 58 23.76 -0.71 22.92
C LEU A 58 23.58 -1.88 23.90
N LEU A 59 23.38 -3.09 23.38
CA LEU A 59 23.19 -4.32 24.15
C LEU A 59 24.46 -5.17 24.26
N ILE A 60 25.59 -4.72 23.72
CA ILE A 60 26.82 -5.53 23.61
C ILE A 60 27.31 -6.10 24.95
N ASN A 61 27.17 -5.33 26.03
CA ASN A 61 27.58 -5.73 27.38
C ASN A 61 26.69 -6.81 28.01
N THR A 62 25.54 -7.13 27.40
CA THR A 62 24.69 -8.23 27.85
C THR A 62 25.21 -9.60 27.39
N GLY A 63 26.16 -9.64 26.45
CA GLY A 63 26.65 -10.88 25.83
C GLY A 63 25.59 -11.62 25.00
N ARG A 64 24.45 -10.98 24.73
CA ARG A 64 23.31 -11.50 23.97
C ARG A 64 22.78 -10.44 23.02
N PHE A 65 21.85 -10.83 22.15
CA PHE A 65 21.14 -9.95 21.22
C PHE A 65 22.03 -9.40 20.09
N ASP A 66 22.69 -10.31 19.38
CA ASP A 66 23.20 -9.97 18.05
C ASP A 66 22.06 -9.56 17.11
N VAL A 67 22.41 -9.02 15.94
CA VAL A 67 21.41 -8.53 14.98
C VAL A 67 20.46 -9.65 14.52
N GLN A 68 20.95 -10.88 14.32
CA GLN A 68 20.11 -11.99 13.89
C GLN A 68 19.10 -12.39 14.98
N GLN A 69 19.54 -12.45 16.24
CA GLN A 69 18.68 -12.68 17.40
C GLN A 69 17.63 -11.57 17.54
N LEU A 70 18.02 -10.29 17.43
CA LEU A 70 17.07 -9.18 17.46
C LEU A 70 16.01 -9.29 16.36
N ILE A 71 16.42 -9.65 15.13
CA ILE A 71 15.50 -9.86 14.02
C ILE A 71 14.49 -10.97 14.33
N TYR A 72 14.93 -12.13 14.81
CA TYR A 72 14.05 -13.29 15.00
C TYR A 72 13.25 -13.26 16.31
N GLU A 73 13.78 -12.67 17.37
CA GLU A 73 13.16 -12.70 18.70
C GLU A 73 12.39 -11.41 19.04
N HIS A 74 12.71 -10.29 18.38
CA HIS A 74 12.17 -8.97 18.74
C HIS A 74 11.54 -8.19 17.58
N THR A 75 11.35 -8.81 16.41
CA THR A 75 10.60 -8.23 15.28
C THR A 75 9.54 -9.18 14.74
N MET A 76 8.71 -8.70 13.80
CA MET A 76 7.72 -9.52 13.09
C MET A 76 8.32 -10.28 11.89
N PHE A 77 9.64 -10.21 11.66
CA PHE A 77 10.30 -10.92 10.55
C PHE A 77 9.99 -12.42 10.45
N PRO A 78 9.89 -13.19 11.56
CA PRO A 78 9.63 -14.63 11.48
C PRO A 78 8.31 -15.01 10.81
N ILE A 79 7.27 -14.16 10.83
CA ILE A 79 6.02 -14.45 10.11
C ILE A 79 6.17 -14.41 8.58
N TYR A 80 7.28 -13.86 8.07
CA TYR A 80 7.59 -13.79 6.65
C TYR A 80 8.65 -14.80 6.24
N ALA A 81 9.66 -15.03 7.10
CA ALA A 81 10.89 -15.73 6.75
C ALA A 81 10.68 -17.11 6.09
N PRO A 82 9.80 -18.01 6.59
CA PRO A 82 9.62 -19.34 5.98
C PRO A 82 8.90 -19.33 4.62
N PHE A 83 8.26 -18.22 4.24
CA PHE A 83 7.36 -18.15 3.09
C PHE A 83 7.92 -17.35 1.92
N VAL A 84 9.12 -16.78 2.09
CA VAL A 84 9.85 -16.05 1.03
C VAL A 84 11.08 -16.85 0.60
N ASP A 85 11.55 -16.63 -0.63
CA ASP A 85 12.78 -17.26 -1.10
C ASP A 85 13.99 -16.85 -0.24
N GLU A 86 14.95 -17.77 -0.12
CA GLU A 86 16.20 -17.61 0.63
C GLU A 86 16.91 -16.28 0.35
N SER A 87 17.08 -15.95 -0.93
CA SER A 87 17.71 -14.70 -1.37
C SER A 87 16.93 -13.44 -0.96
N ILE A 88 15.61 -13.53 -0.78
CA ILE A 88 14.80 -12.43 -0.25
C ILE A 88 14.98 -12.34 1.26
N ARG A 89 15.01 -13.49 1.97
CA ARG A 89 15.24 -13.54 3.42
C ARG A 89 16.56 -12.88 3.79
N ILE A 90 17.68 -13.32 3.21
CA ILE A 90 19.03 -12.80 3.51
C ILE A 90 19.08 -11.28 3.28
N ARG A 91 18.65 -10.82 2.09
CA ARG A 91 18.68 -9.39 1.78
C ARG A 91 17.75 -8.56 2.68
N ALA A 92 16.63 -9.12 3.13
CA ALA A 92 15.75 -8.43 4.07
C ALA A 92 16.42 -8.26 5.44
N MET A 93 17.12 -9.29 5.92
CA MET A 93 17.90 -9.23 7.16
C MET A 93 19.03 -8.19 7.08
N GLU A 94 19.81 -8.18 5.99
CA GLU A 94 20.85 -7.17 5.74
C GLU A 94 20.29 -5.73 5.74
N ARG A 95 19.05 -5.55 5.25
CA ARG A 95 18.37 -4.25 5.24
C ARG A 95 17.88 -3.85 6.63
N MET A 96 17.44 -4.80 7.45
CA MET A 96 17.03 -4.56 8.84
C MET A 96 18.23 -4.25 9.74
N GLU A 97 19.39 -4.88 9.50
CA GLU A 97 20.65 -4.55 10.18
C GLU A 97 21.02 -3.07 10.01
N ARG A 98 20.88 -2.56 8.77
CA ARG A 98 21.33 -1.21 8.35
C ARG A 98 20.15 -0.29 8.07
N CYS A 99 20.33 0.71 7.21
CA CYS A 99 19.24 1.60 6.80
C CYS A 99 18.40 0.99 5.66
N ALA A 100 17.14 0.63 5.94
CA ALA A 100 16.25 0.04 4.96
C ALA A 100 15.52 1.05 4.05
N LYS A 101 15.35 2.31 4.50
CA LYS A 101 14.49 3.32 3.85
C LYS A 101 13.10 2.79 3.41
N GLY A 102 12.51 1.88 4.20
CA GLY A 102 11.21 1.25 3.92
C GLY A 102 11.20 0.14 2.86
N SER A 103 12.37 -0.32 2.40
CA SER A 103 12.46 -1.37 1.36
C SER A 103 12.07 -2.78 1.85
N VAL A 104 12.16 -3.06 3.16
CA VAL A 104 11.92 -4.40 3.72
C VAL A 104 10.47 -4.85 3.52
N HIS A 105 9.48 -3.99 3.82
CA HIS A 105 8.06 -4.30 3.59
C HIS A 105 7.77 -4.63 2.12
N LEU A 106 8.38 -3.89 1.18
CA LEU A 106 8.23 -4.13 -0.26
C LEU A 106 8.86 -5.45 -0.68
N MET A 107 10.05 -5.78 -0.14
CA MET A 107 10.75 -7.04 -0.43
C MET A 107 9.98 -8.26 0.06
N LEU A 108 9.39 -8.15 1.25
CA LEU A 108 8.57 -9.22 1.85
C LEU A 108 7.13 -9.22 1.32
N GLY A 109 6.81 -8.34 0.37
CA GLY A 109 5.49 -8.31 -0.29
C GLY A 109 4.34 -7.85 0.60
N SER A 110 4.63 -7.22 1.76
CA SER A 110 3.63 -6.79 2.74
C SER A 110 2.54 -5.89 2.12
N PRO A 111 2.85 -4.85 1.31
CA PRO A 111 1.82 -4.03 0.67
C PRO A 111 0.94 -4.78 -0.35
N ALA A 112 1.46 -5.85 -0.96
CA ALA A 112 0.73 -6.66 -1.93
C ALA A 112 0.00 -7.85 -1.28
N SER A 113 0.12 -8.00 0.05
CA SER A 113 -0.53 -9.07 0.79
C SER A 113 -2.05 -8.89 0.83
N ILE A 114 -2.76 -10.02 0.74
CA ILE A 114 -4.21 -10.09 0.94
C ILE A 114 -4.54 -9.88 2.42
N VAL A 115 -3.70 -10.45 3.30
CA VAL A 115 -3.76 -10.26 4.76
C VAL A 115 -3.29 -8.86 5.10
N LYS A 116 -4.11 -8.10 5.84
CA LYS A 116 -3.91 -6.69 6.14
C LYS A 116 -3.39 -6.50 7.57
N THR A 117 -2.44 -5.60 7.72
CA THR A 117 -1.99 -5.15 9.04
C THR A 117 -2.85 -3.98 9.49
N SER A 118 -3.22 -3.95 10.77
CA SER A 118 -3.88 -2.79 11.36
C SER A 118 -2.86 -1.73 11.74
N ASP A 119 -3.16 -0.47 11.43
CA ASP A 119 -2.30 0.67 11.76
C ASP A 119 -2.43 1.16 13.21
N ASN A 120 -3.30 0.52 13.99
CA ASN A 120 -3.58 0.88 15.38
C ASN A 120 -2.86 -0.06 16.36
N PHE A 121 -2.66 0.41 17.58
CA PHE A 121 -2.11 -0.44 18.63
C PHE A 121 -3.14 -1.45 19.11
N CYS A 122 -2.67 -2.69 19.33
CA CYS A 122 -3.45 -3.75 19.95
C CYS A 122 -2.78 -4.21 21.25
N VAL A 123 -3.58 -4.54 22.25
CA VAL A 123 -3.12 -5.13 23.53
C VAL A 123 -3.98 -6.29 23.93
N CYS A 124 -3.40 -7.20 24.70
CA CYS A 124 -4.16 -8.10 25.55
C CYS A 124 -4.19 -7.52 26.98
N PRO A 125 -5.34 -7.09 27.51
CA PRO A 125 -5.43 -6.50 28.86
C PRO A 125 -4.89 -7.41 29.96
N ALA A 126 -5.18 -8.71 29.87
CA ALA A 126 -4.69 -9.72 30.82
C ALA A 126 -3.16 -9.84 30.77
N CYS A 127 -2.55 -9.96 29.59
CA CYS A 127 -1.09 -9.96 29.48
C CYS A 127 -0.46 -8.65 29.96
N VAL A 128 -1.10 -7.50 29.74
CA VAL A 128 -0.60 -6.21 30.28
C VAL A 128 -0.59 -6.24 31.82
N ALA A 129 -1.61 -6.81 32.45
CA ALA A 129 -1.64 -6.98 33.91
C ALA A 129 -0.53 -7.93 34.39
N GLU A 130 -0.36 -9.08 33.75
CA GLU A 130 0.72 -10.03 34.03
C GLU A 130 2.11 -9.40 33.89
N GLN A 131 2.33 -8.63 32.82
CA GLN A 131 3.59 -7.94 32.57
C GLN A 131 3.89 -6.93 33.69
N LYS A 132 2.90 -6.12 34.10
CA LYS A 132 3.05 -5.17 35.20
C LYS A 132 3.37 -5.86 36.51
N GLN A 133 2.68 -6.97 36.81
CA GLN A 133 2.92 -7.75 38.02
C GLN A 133 4.33 -8.36 38.03
N LYS A 134 4.79 -8.88 36.88
CA LYS A 134 6.07 -9.59 36.78
C LYS A 134 7.29 -8.66 36.63
N TYR A 135 7.16 -7.58 35.87
CA TYR A 135 8.28 -6.73 35.46
C TYR A 135 8.19 -5.29 35.98
N GLY A 136 7.09 -4.91 36.63
CA GLY A 136 6.84 -3.54 37.09
C GLY A 136 6.47 -2.55 35.97
N GLU A 137 6.45 -2.98 34.71
CA GLU A 137 6.11 -2.18 33.55
C GLU A 137 5.48 -3.05 32.44
N SER A 138 4.75 -2.45 31.51
CA SER A 138 4.15 -3.14 30.36
C SER A 138 4.90 -2.84 29.06
N TYR A 139 4.86 -3.79 28.13
CA TYR A 139 5.55 -3.71 26.84
C TYR A 139 4.70 -4.25 25.70
N TRP A 140 4.98 -3.81 24.47
CA TRP A 140 4.28 -4.32 23.30
C TRP A 140 4.79 -5.72 22.95
N SER A 141 3.93 -6.73 23.09
CA SER A 141 4.25 -8.08 22.63
C SER A 141 4.10 -8.20 21.12
N ARG A 142 5.02 -8.92 20.47
CA ARG A 142 4.96 -9.23 19.03
C ARG A 142 3.63 -9.88 18.63
N LEU A 143 3.11 -10.76 19.48
CA LEU A 143 1.91 -11.55 19.21
C LEU A 143 0.64 -10.71 19.11
N TRP A 144 0.66 -9.44 19.53
CA TRP A 144 -0.48 -8.54 19.41
C TRP A 144 -0.58 -7.86 18.03
N PHE A 145 0.45 -7.98 17.20
CA PHE A 145 0.57 -7.31 15.90
C PHE A 145 0.56 -8.28 14.71
N LEU A 146 0.01 -9.49 14.91
CA LEU A 146 -0.16 -10.47 13.85
C LEU A 146 -1.17 -9.98 12.79
N PRO A 147 -0.77 -9.84 11.51
CA PRO A 147 -1.65 -9.29 10.47
C PRO A 147 -2.97 -10.06 10.27
N SER A 148 -4.10 -9.35 10.23
CA SER A 148 -5.48 -9.90 10.23
C SER A 148 -5.77 -10.98 11.30
N LEU A 149 -5.03 -10.99 12.41
CA LEU A 149 -5.22 -11.95 13.51
C LEU A 149 -5.17 -11.24 14.88
N PRO A 150 -6.21 -10.47 15.24
CA PRO A 150 -6.26 -9.68 16.47
C PRO A 150 -6.59 -10.54 17.70
N TYR A 151 -5.81 -11.60 17.94
CA TYR A 151 -6.10 -12.61 18.96
C TYR A 151 -4.85 -13.00 19.75
N CYS A 152 -4.93 -12.93 21.07
CA CYS A 152 -3.92 -13.44 21.99
C CYS A 152 -4.07 -14.95 22.15
N PRO A 153 -3.00 -15.75 21.95
CA PRO A 153 -3.07 -17.20 22.11
C PRO A 153 -3.34 -17.64 23.56
N LYS A 154 -3.20 -16.75 24.55
CA LYS A 154 -3.45 -17.06 25.97
C LYS A 154 -4.85 -16.65 26.44
N HIS A 155 -5.31 -15.46 26.04
CA HIS A 155 -6.45 -14.79 26.69
C HIS A 155 -7.56 -14.36 25.73
N GLY A 156 -7.42 -14.68 24.44
CA GLY A 156 -8.47 -14.39 23.48
C GLY A 156 -8.33 -13.05 22.75
N LEU A 157 -9.46 -12.47 22.36
CA LEU A 157 -9.53 -11.30 21.51
C LEU A 157 -8.76 -10.09 22.09
N LEU A 158 -8.07 -9.35 21.23
CA LEU A 158 -7.31 -8.17 21.62
C LEU A 158 -8.22 -6.94 21.77
N SER A 159 -7.75 -5.98 22.57
CA SER A 159 -8.28 -4.61 22.61
C SER A 159 -7.48 -3.73 21.65
N GLN A 160 -8.13 -2.80 20.97
CA GLN A 160 -7.52 -1.92 19.97
C GLN A 160 -7.59 -0.44 20.39
N SER A 161 -6.59 0.35 20.05
CA SER A 161 -6.61 1.81 20.23
C SER A 161 -7.25 2.53 19.05
N THR A 162 -7.68 3.76 19.28
CA THR A 162 -8.02 4.71 18.20
C THR A 162 -6.78 5.43 17.65
N THR A 163 -5.66 5.41 18.38
CA THR A 163 -4.39 6.00 17.95
C THR A 163 -3.69 5.10 16.93
N SER A 164 -3.22 5.69 15.84
CA SER A 164 -2.37 4.99 14.88
C SER A 164 -0.89 5.20 15.21
N TYR A 165 -0.07 4.17 15.01
CA TYR A 165 1.38 4.32 15.09
C TYR A 165 1.98 5.09 13.89
N HIS A 166 1.17 5.44 12.88
CA HIS A 166 1.59 6.29 11.75
C HIS A 166 1.41 7.79 11.99
N ASP A 167 0.63 8.18 13.01
CA ASP A 167 0.32 9.59 13.31
C ASP A 167 1.58 10.42 13.59
N SER A 168 2.60 9.79 14.18
CA SER A 168 3.93 10.38 14.35
C SER A 168 5.03 9.41 13.94
N ARG A 169 5.56 9.63 12.72
CA ARG A 169 6.59 8.78 12.11
C ARG A 169 7.88 8.63 12.92
N HIS A 170 8.12 9.46 13.94
CA HIS A 170 9.35 9.44 14.73
C HIS A 170 9.12 9.14 16.21
N THR A 171 7.86 8.98 16.65
CA THR A 171 7.54 8.78 18.07
C THR A 171 7.40 7.30 18.36
N TYR A 172 8.12 6.82 19.36
CA TYR A 172 7.94 5.50 19.93
C TYR A 172 6.99 5.60 21.12
N HIS A 173 5.77 5.09 20.94
CA HIS A 173 4.73 5.14 21.96
C HIS A 173 4.89 4.00 22.97
N ALA A 174 5.00 4.32 24.25
CA ALA A 174 5.08 3.31 25.31
C ALA A 174 3.71 2.65 25.55
N CYS A 175 3.72 1.34 25.83
CA CYS A 175 2.51 0.55 26.05
C CYS A 175 1.61 1.13 27.15
N SER A 176 2.20 1.59 28.25
CA SER A 176 1.48 2.18 29.39
C SER A 176 0.74 3.49 29.08
N ARG A 177 1.06 4.15 27.95
CA ARG A 177 0.50 5.47 27.58
C ARG A 177 -0.61 5.40 26.54
N ILE A 178 -0.85 4.25 25.92
CA ILE A 178 -1.88 4.08 24.91
C ILE A 178 -3.10 3.39 25.52
N ARG A 179 -4.26 4.02 25.33
CA ARG A 179 -5.54 3.44 25.76
C ARG A 179 -6.13 2.61 24.64
N CYS A 180 -6.48 1.37 24.96
CA CYS A 180 -7.15 0.45 24.04
C CYS A 180 -8.52 0.07 24.59
N GLN A 181 -9.49 -0.08 23.70
CA GLN A 181 -10.86 -0.51 24.00
C GLN A 181 -11.08 -1.94 23.47
N PRO A 182 -11.90 -2.76 24.14
CA PRO A 182 -12.21 -4.11 23.66
C PRO A 182 -12.77 -4.07 22.24
N LEU A 183 -12.29 -4.98 21.37
CA LEU A 183 -12.94 -5.22 20.10
C LEU A 183 -14.31 -5.88 20.36
N LEU A 184 -15.37 -5.34 19.76
CA LEU A 184 -16.68 -5.98 19.77
C LEU A 184 -16.65 -7.14 18.77
N CYS A 185 -16.85 -8.36 19.25
CA CYS A 185 -17.08 -9.52 18.39
C CYS A 185 -18.49 -10.06 18.69
N ASN A 186 -19.32 -10.11 17.65
CA ASN A 186 -20.72 -10.55 17.74
C ASN A 186 -20.89 -12.07 17.59
N ASP A 187 -19.83 -12.88 17.59
CA ASP A 187 -19.93 -14.25 17.07
C ASP A 187 -19.30 -15.37 17.94
N HIS A 188 -19.94 -16.53 17.86
CA HIS A 188 -19.97 -17.70 18.75
C HIS A 188 -18.63 -18.38 19.13
N ASN A 189 -18.68 -19.23 20.17
CA ASN A 189 -17.56 -20.05 20.71
C ASN A 189 -16.71 -20.77 19.64
N VAL A 190 -17.32 -21.22 18.54
CA VAL A 190 -16.63 -21.89 17.41
C VAL A 190 -15.63 -20.96 16.70
N THR A 191 -15.99 -19.69 16.50
CA THR A 191 -15.10 -18.70 15.88
C THR A 191 -13.90 -18.40 16.77
N ALA A 192 -14.12 -18.32 18.09
CA ALA A 192 -13.06 -18.15 19.08
C ALA A 192 -12.05 -19.32 19.07
N GLN A 193 -12.52 -20.56 19.00
CA GLN A 193 -11.64 -21.75 18.92
C GLN A 193 -10.74 -21.72 17.68
N ARG A 194 -11.29 -21.33 16.52
CA ARG A 194 -10.51 -21.22 15.28
C ARG A 194 -9.46 -20.11 15.36
N PHE A 195 -9.80 -18.95 15.92
CA PHE A 195 -8.83 -17.88 16.17
C PHE A 195 -7.73 -18.33 17.14
N ALA A 196 -8.08 -19.05 18.21
CA ALA A 196 -7.12 -19.59 19.16
C ALA A 196 -6.13 -20.55 18.49
N TYR A 197 -6.62 -21.46 17.64
CA TYR A 197 -5.78 -22.35 16.84
C TYR A 197 -4.79 -21.56 15.98
N LEU A 198 -5.28 -20.57 15.21
CA LEU A 198 -4.42 -19.79 14.32
C LEU A 198 -3.40 -18.94 15.09
N ALA A 199 -3.80 -18.37 16.23
CA ALA A 199 -2.89 -17.63 17.10
C ALA A 199 -1.80 -18.54 17.68
N SER A 200 -2.16 -19.77 18.04
CA SER A 200 -1.19 -20.79 18.49
C SER A 200 -0.20 -21.13 17.38
N LYS A 201 -0.68 -21.45 16.17
CA LYS A 201 0.21 -21.76 15.04
C LYS A 201 1.05 -20.55 14.59
N ALA A 202 0.50 -19.34 14.63
CA ALA A 202 1.26 -18.12 14.36
C ALA A 202 2.36 -17.89 15.40
N LYS A 203 2.10 -18.22 16.67
CA LYS A 203 3.14 -18.21 17.72
C LYS A 203 4.22 -19.25 17.42
N GLU A 204 3.86 -20.46 16.99
CA GLU A 204 4.85 -21.47 16.57
C GLU A 204 5.73 -20.94 15.42
N VAL A 205 5.15 -20.28 14.40
CA VAL A 205 5.92 -19.60 13.33
C VAL A 205 6.87 -18.55 13.91
N MET A 206 6.41 -17.74 14.87
CA MET A 206 7.20 -16.69 15.53
C MET A 206 8.35 -17.21 16.41
N CYS A 207 8.27 -18.47 16.82
CA CYS A 207 9.28 -19.15 17.63
C CYS A 207 10.22 -20.04 16.80
N LEU A 208 10.06 -20.11 15.47
CA LEU A 208 10.97 -20.86 14.63
C LEU A 208 12.39 -20.29 14.72
N PRO A 209 13.42 -21.13 14.87
CA PRO A 209 14.80 -20.67 14.86
C PRO A 209 15.18 -20.14 13.48
N ALA A 210 16.20 -19.27 13.44
CA ALA A 210 16.80 -18.81 12.20
C ALA A 210 17.29 -20.01 11.37
N GLN A 211 16.76 -20.13 10.16
CA GLN A 211 17.01 -21.26 9.28
C GLN A 211 16.72 -20.89 7.83
N ASP A 212 17.22 -21.71 6.91
CA ASP A 212 16.97 -21.55 5.48
C ASP A 212 15.49 -21.64 5.10
N SER A 213 15.07 -20.94 4.06
CA SER A 213 13.67 -20.80 3.69
C SER A 213 13.37 -21.85 2.63
N PRO A 214 12.26 -22.59 2.76
CA PRO A 214 11.84 -23.47 1.68
C PRO A 214 11.64 -22.71 0.37
N THR A 215 12.05 -23.33 -0.73
CA THR A 215 11.90 -22.78 -2.08
C THR A 215 10.43 -22.82 -2.53
N GLN A 216 10.09 -21.99 -3.51
CA GLN A 216 8.77 -22.08 -4.18
C GLN A 216 8.50 -23.48 -4.77
N HIS A 217 9.54 -24.19 -5.20
CA HIS A 217 9.38 -25.54 -5.73
C HIS A 217 8.99 -26.54 -4.64
N GLN A 218 9.70 -26.52 -3.50
CA GLN A 218 9.38 -27.31 -2.31
C GLN A 218 7.94 -27.07 -1.84
N TRP A 219 7.51 -25.82 -1.75
CA TRP A 219 6.12 -25.49 -1.43
C TRP A 219 5.12 -26.04 -2.46
N SER A 220 5.46 -25.98 -3.76
CA SER A 220 4.59 -26.53 -4.83
C SER A 220 4.43 -28.04 -4.70
N LEU A 221 5.52 -28.77 -4.40
CA LEU A 221 5.49 -30.22 -4.19
C LEU A 221 4.71 -30.57 -2.93
N PHE A 222 4.98 -29.87 -1.82
CA PHE A 222 4.27 -30.06 -0.56
C PHE A 222 2.75 -29.94 -0.73
N TYR A 223 2.26 -28.84 -1.32
CA TYR A 223 0.82 -28.66 -1.50
C TYR A 223 0.19 -29.62 -2.52
N ASN A 224 0.96 -30.08 -3.52
CA ASN A 224 0.49 -31.12 -4.41
C ASN A 224 0.33 -32.46 -3.66
N HIS A 225 1.36 -32.90 -2.92
CA HIS A 225 1.29 -34.12 -2.11
C HIS A 225 0.17 -34.04 -1.08
N LEU A 226 0.07 -32.93 -0.35
CA LEU A 226 -1.01 -32.69 0.62
C LEU A 226 -2.41 -32.84 -0.01
N ALA A 227 -2.61 -32.36 -1.24
CA ALA A 227 -3.88 -32.57 -1.93
C ALA A 227 -4.11 -34.04 -2.30
N HIS A 228 -3.06 -34.76 -2.70
CA HIS A 228 -3.14 -36.18 -3.07
C HIS A 228 -3.46 -37.07 -1.86
N ASP A 229 -2.79 -36.84 -0.74
CA ASP A 229 -2.96 -37.61 0.50
C ASP A 229 -4.41 -37.50 1.03
N PHE A 230 -5.08 -36.38 0.74
CA PHE A 230 -6.47 -36.11 1.13
C PHE A 230 -7.48 -36.38 -0.01
N GLY A 231 -7.12 -37.20 -1.00
CA GLY A 231 -8.06 -37.63 -2.07
C GLY A 231 -8.52 -36.52 -3.03
N CYS A 232 -7.80 -35.40 -3.05
CA CYS A 232 -8.04 -34.25 -3.91
C CYS A 232 -7.13 -34.23 -5.15
N GLY A 233 -6.38 -35.30 -5.44
CA GLY A 233 -5.56 -35.42 -6.65
C GLY A 233 -6.37 -35.65 -7.94
N LYS A 234 -5.87 -35.14 -9.08
CA LYS A 234 -6.33 -35.43 -10.44
C LYS A 234 -5.12 -35.75 -11.32
N GLY A 235 -4.80 -37.03 -11.47
CA GLY A 235 -3.52 -37.44 -12.10
C GLY A 235 -2.29 -36.92 -11.32
N PRO A 236 -1.06 -37.01 -11.84
CA PRO A 236 0.15 -36.81 -11.03
C PRO A 236 0.47 -35.34 -10.68
N LYS A 237 -0.19 -34.36 -11.30
CA LYS A 237 0.16 -32.93 -11.16
C LYS A 237 -1.03 -31.99 -11.00
N GLN A 238 -2.26 -32.48 -11.18
CA GLN A 238 -3.46 -31.64 -11.08
C GLN A 238 -4.20 -31.97 -9.79
N VAL A 239 -5.04 -31.06 -9.34
CA VAL A 239 -5.82 -31.20 -8.11
C VAL A 239 -7.27 -30.79 -8.33
N ALA A 240 -8.17 -31.43 -7.59
CA ALA A 240 -9.59 -31.12 -7.50
C ALA A 240 -9.79 -29.90 -6.60
N HIS A 241 -9.64 -28.71 -7.18
CA HIS A 241 -9.76 -27.44 -6.45
C HIS A 241 -11.10 -27.23 -5.74
N ASP A 242 -12.19 -27.80 -6.24
CA ASP A 242 -13.51 -27.65 -5.61
C ASP A 242 -13.56 -28.46 -4.31
N LYS A 243 -13.06 -29.70 -4.31
CA LYS A 243 -12.90 -30.51 -3.08
C LYS A 243 -12.00 -29.83 -2.04
N ILE A 244 -10.91 -29.20 -2.49
CA ILE A 244 -10.01 -28.43 -1.60
C ILE A 244 -10.75 -27.24 -0.99
N ALA A 245 -11.59 -26.55 -1.77
CA ALA A 245 -12.40 -25.44 -1.26
C ALA A 245 -13.41 -25.93 -0.21
N ASP A 246 -14.09 -27.04 -0.44
CA ASP A 246 -15.07 -27.61 0.51
C ASP A 246 -14.44 -27.89 1.88
N LEU A 247 -13.19 -28.38 1.91
CA LEU A 247 -12.45 -28.64 3.16
C LEU A 247 -12.07 -27.35 3.89
N VAL A 248 -11.70 -26.29 3.17
CA VAL A 248 -11.12 -25.06 3.74
C VAL A 248 -12.18 -24.01 4.08
N VAL A 249 -13.25 -23.88 3.29
CA VAL A 249 -14.27 -22.82 3.45
C VAL A 249 -14.86 -22.81 4.85
N SER A 250 -15.12 -23.98 5.43
CA SER A 250 -15.65 -24.11 6.79
C SER A 250 -14.69 -23.63 7.88
N LYS A 251 -13.39 -23.48 7.58
CA LYS A 251 -12.36 -23.06 8.54
C LYS A 251 -12.03 -21.56 8.46
N ILE A 252 -12.52 -20.84 7.45
CA ILE A 252 -12.22 -19.42 7.26
C ILE A 252 -12.84 -18.60 8.38
N VAL A 253 -12.01 -17.74 8.99
CA VAL A 253 -12.42 -16.80 10.07
C VAL A 253 -12.21 -15.33 9.69
N THR A 254 -11.47 -15.08 8.62
CA THR A 254 -11.00 -13.74 8.23
C THR A 254 -11.65 -13.35 6.90
N PRO A 255 -12.42 -12.25 6.84
CA PRO A 255 -13.12 -11.83 5.61
C PRO A 255 -12.20 -11.65 4.40
N GLU A 256 -10.95 -11.25 4.60
CA GLU A 256 -9.95 -11.07 3.55
C GLU A 256 -9.59 -12.38 2.83
N LEU A 257 -9.83 -13.53 3.46
CA LEU A 257 -9.55 -14.86 2.91
C LEU A 257 -10.80 -15.58 2.41
N THR A 258 -11.98 -14.95 2.42
CA THR A 258 -13.21 -15.52 1.86
C THR A 258 -13.01 -15.94 0.40
N ILE A 259 -13.46 -17.15 0.08
CA ILE A 259 -13.27 -17.76 -1.24
C ILE A 259 -14.52 -17.52 -2.08
N ASN A 260 -14.38 -16.75 -3.14
CA ASN A 260 -15.43 -16.64 -4.16
C ASN A 260 -15.24 -17.76 -5.19
N SER A 261 -16.18 -18.70 -5.23
CA SER A 261 -16.23 -19.82 -6.18
C SER A 261 -16.36 -19.37 -7.64
N ASP A 262 -16.98 -18.21 -7.86
CA ASP A 262 -17.39 -17.72 -9.19
C ASP A 262 -16.23 -17.15 -10.03
N ARG A 263 -15.02 -17.11 -9.48
CA ARG A 263 -13.82 -16.64 -10.18
C ARG A 263 -12.87 -17.80 -10.47
N ASP A 264 -12.42 -17.90 -11.71
CA ASP A 264 -11.41 -18.87 -12.17
C ASP A 264 -10.07 -18.82 -11.42
N THR A 265 -9.80 -17.70 -10.74
CA THR A 265 -8.59 -17.47 -9.96
C THR A 265 -8.91 -16.90 -8.59
N ASN A 266 -8.61 -17.67 -7.53
CA ASN A 266 -8.62 -17.22 -6.14
C ASN A 266 -7.32 -17.64 -5.43
N TRP A 267 -7.10 -17.13 -4.21
CA TRP A 267 -5.84 -17.35 -3.50
C TRP A 267 -5.58 -18.83 -3.19
N LEU A 268 -6.62 -19.59 -2.83
CA LEU A 268 -6.52 -21.01 -2.50
C LEU A 268 -6.16 -21.83 -3.74
N ARG A 269 -6.83 -21.57 -4.88
CA ARG A 269 -6.46 -22.17 -6.17
C ARG A 269 -5.01 -21.87 -6.53
N THR A 270 -4.53 -20.64 -6.29
CA THR A 270 -3.12 -20.30 -6.59
C THR A 270 -2.12 -20.96 -5.66
N LEU A 271 -2.47 -21.20 -4.39
CA LEU A 271 -1.62 -21.86 -3.40
C LEU A 271 -1.38 -23.34 -3.72
N PHE A 272 -2.40 -24.03 -4.25
CA PHE A 272 -2.30 -25.43 -4.68
C PHE A 272 -1.82 -25.61 -6.13
N ARG A 273 -1.53 -24.52 -6.84
CA ARG A 273 -0.85 -24.54 -8.15
C ARG A 273 0.66 -24.36 -7.94
N ARG A 274 1.43 -24.38 -9.03
CA ARG A 274 2.86 -24.03 -8.98
C ARG A 274 3.03 -22.64 -8.35
N HIS A 275 3.77 -22.58 -7.24
CA HIS A 275 4.12 -21.34 -6.58
C HIS A 275 5.01 -20.50 -7.51
N ARG A 276 4.64 -19.23 -7.65
CA ARG A 276 5.37 -18.22 -8.44
C ARG A 276 5.64 -16.94 -7.64
N LYS A 277 5.21 -16.95 -6.37
CA LYS A 277 5.26 -15.84 -5.42
C LYS A 277 5.14 -16.42 -4.01
N ALA A 278 5.53 -15.62 -3.03
CA ALA A 278 5.25 -15.88 -1.61
C ALA A 278 3.74 -15.75 -1.32
N PHE A 279 3.28 -16.54 -0.36
CA PHE A 279 1.95 -16.42 0.25
C PHE A 279 2.11 -16.00 1.71
N SER A 280 1.10 -15.35 2.26
CA SER A 280 1.13 -14.89 3.66
C SER A 280 0.98 -16.08 4.62
N TYR A 281 1.55 -15.95 5.82
CA TYR A 281 1.46 -16.97 6.85
C TYR A 281 0.01 -17.44 7.09
N LEU A 282 -0.96 -16.53 7.13
CA LEU A 282 -2.36 -16.86 7.41
C LEU A 282 -3.00 -17.74 6.32
N GLN A 283 -2.58 -17.59 5.06
CA GLN A 283 -3.03 -18.47 3.98
C GLN A 283 -2.52 -19.90 4.18
N HIS A 284 -1.26 -20.05 4.61
CA HIS A 284 -0.68 -21.34 4.95
C HIS A 284 -1.40 -21.95 6.16
N LEU A 285 -1.54 -21.19 7.26
CA LEU A 285 -2.20 -21.63 8.48
C LEU A 285 -3.67 -22.05 8.25
N MET A 286 -4.39 -21.36 7.36
CA MET A 286 -5.76 -21.71 7.01
C MET A 286 -5.87 -23.05 6.29
N VAL A 287 -4.90 -23.39 5.43
CA VAL A 287 -4.89 -24.71 4.81
C VAL A 287 -4.46 -25.76 5.81
N TRP A 288 -3.46 -25.49 6.65
CA TRP A 288 -3.00 -26.45 7.65
C TRP A 288 -4.09 -26.78 8.68
N SER A 289 -4.92 -25.81 9.08
CA SER A 289 -6.06 -26.06 9.98
C SER A 289 -7.12 -27.00 9.41
N ALA A 290 -7.21 -27.10 8.08
CA ALA A 290 -8.17 -27.96 7.39
C ALA A 290 -7.60 -29.35 7.11
N PHE A 291 -6.32 -29.45 6.73
CA PHE A 291 -5.70 -30.70 6.30
C PHE A 291 -4.94 -31.38 7.44
N ILE A 292 -4.11 -30.65 8.18
CA ILE A 292 -3.14 -31.23 9.12
C ILE A 292 -3.12 -30.44 10.44
N PRO A 293 -4.26 -30.35 11.17
CA PRO A 293 -4.38 -29.49 12.35
C PRO A 293 -3.44 -29.88 13.49
N GLU A 294 -3.12 -31.16 13.62
CA GLU A 294 -2.31 -31.68 14.72
C GLU A 294 -0.80 -31.49 14.50
N MET A 295 -0.35 -31.28 13.26
CA MET A 295 1.08 -31.12 12.97
C MET A 295 1.60 -29.77 13.45
N SER A 296 2.76 -29.77 14.10
CA SER A 296 3.45 -28.52 14.47
C SER A 296 4.00 -27.81 13.23
N VAL A 297 4.16 -26.49 13.32
CA VAL A 297 4.76 -25.69 12.25
C VAL A 297 6.19 -26.15 11.96
N GLY A 298 6.95 -26.52 13.00
CA GLY A 298 8.32 -27.02 12.83
C GLY A 298 8.38 -28.30 11.99
N GLU A 299 7.47 -29.25 12.25
CA GLU A 299 7.33 -30.49 11.47
C GLU A 299 6.93 -30.20 10.02
N ILE A 300 5.97 -29.30 9.81
CA ILE A 300 5.53 -28.91 8.47
C ILE A 300 6.69 -28.27 7.70
N ILE A 301 7.43 -27.33 8.28
CA ILE A 301 8.59 -26.71 7.61
C ILE A 301 9.67 -27.76 7.30
N LYS A 302 9.92 -28.71 8.20
CA LYS A 302 10.84 -29.83 7.95
C LYS A 302 10.36 -30.71 6.79
N GLU A 303 9.07 -31.00 6.72
CA GLU A 303 8.47 -31.79 5.64
C GLU A 303 8.50 -31.08 4.30
N VAL A 304 8.24 -29.76 4.28
CA VAL A 304 8.34 -28.95 3.05
C VAL A 304 9.79 -28.96 2.55
N LYS A 305 10.77 -28.83 3.45
CA LYS A 305 12.19 -28.90 3.10
C LYS A 305 12.62 -30.28 2.61
N SER A 306 12.06 -31.35 3.19
CA SER A 306 12.35 -32.73 2.79
C SER A 306 11.75 -33.11 1.44
N LYS A 307 10.88 -32.27 0.85
CA LYS A 307 10.55 -32.37 -0.58
C LYS A 307 11.80 -31.97 -1.37
N GLU A 308 12.77 -32.88 -1.44
CA GLU A 308 14.02 -32.66 -2.15
C GLU A 308 13.73 -32.27 -3.59
N GLY A 309 14.55 -31.34 -4.07
CA GLY A 309 14.63 -31.06 -5.48
C GLY A 309 15.09 -32.33 -6.19
N ALA A 310 14.44 -32.64 -7.32
CA ALA A 310 15.20 -33.10 -8.46
C ALA A 310 16.23 -32.01 -8.78
N THR A 311 17.33 -32.01 -8.04
CA THR A 311 18.62 -31.66 -8.58
C THR A 311 18.70 -32.55 -9.82
N ILE A 312 18.55 -31.94 -10.99
CA ILE A 312 19.11 -32.53 -12.19
C ILE A 312 20.56 -32.75 -11.81
N SER A 313 20.92 -34.01 -11.56
CA SER A 313 22.29 -34.45 -11.62
C SER A 313 22.78 -34.01 -13.00
N PHE A 314 23.54 -32.93 -13.06
CA PHE A 314 24.51 -32.84 -14.13
C PHE A 314 25.51 -33.94 -13.82
N SER A 315 25.27 -35.11 -14.40
CA SER A 315 26.28 -36.12 -14.57
C SER A 315 27.52 -35.43 -15.14
N LYS A 316 28.58 -35.39 -14.32
CA LYS A 316 29.94 -35.25 -14.82
C LYS A 316 30.16 -36.46 -15.71
N ASP A 317 29.93 -36.26 -16.99
CA ASP A 317 30.68 -36.81 -18.11
C ASP A 317 29.91 -36.47 -19.39
N ASN A 318 30.04 -35.21 -19.79
CA ASN A 318 30.57 -34.85 -21.09
C ASN A 318 30.65 -33.33 -21.16
N VAL A 319 31.87 -32.86 -21.41
CA VAL A 319 32.17 -31.49 -21.81
C VAL A 319 31.43 -31.23 -23.13
N HIS A 320 30.21 -30.70 -23.02
CA HIS A 320 29.57 -30.00 -24.12
C HIS A 320 28.93 -28.72 -23.57
N LEU A 321 29.54 -27.61 -23.95
CA LEU A 321 29.04 -26.25 -23.77
C LEU A 321 27.58 -26.15 -24.27
N VAL A 322 26.63 -25.96 -23.35
CA VAL A 322 25.26 -25.55 -23.67
C VAL A 322 25.01 -24.15 -23.08
N PRO A 323 24.45 -23.19 -23.85
CA PRO A 323 24.61 -21.77 -23.56
C PRO A 323 23.72 -21.28 -22.41
N ASN A 324 24.29 -20.39 -21.60
CA ASN A 324 23.66 -19.56 -20.57
C ASN A 324 22.17 -19.24 -20.86
N SER A 325 21.25 -19.69 -20.00
CA SER A 325 19.84 -19.24 -19.97
C SER A 325 19.73 -17.70 -20.02
N ASN A 326 20.67 -17.04 -19.32
CA ASN A 326 20.84 -15.59 -19.37
C ASN A 326 21.18 -15.13 -20.80
N GLU A 327 22.08 -15.79 -21.51
CA GLU A 327 22.48 -15.43 -22.87
C GLU A 327 21.35 -15.59 -23.88
N LYS A 328 20.49 -16.60 -23.75
CA LYS A 328 19.28 -16.72 -24.57
C LYS A 328 18.32 -15.54 -24.34
N LYS A 329 18.13 -15.13 -23.09
CA LYS A 329 17.28 -13.98 -22.71
C LYS A 329 17.94 -12.65 -23.10
N ARG A 330 19.26 -12.54 -22.98
CA ARG A 330 20.09 -11.44 -23.48
C ARG A 330 20.00 -11.33 -24.99
N ASN A 331 20.02 -12.45 -25.73
CA ASN A 331 19.86 -12.50 -27.19
C ASN A 331 18.46 -12.10 -27.61
N GLN A 332 17.42 -12.59 -26.91
CA GLN A 332 16.05 -12.15 -27.14
C GLN A 332 15.90 -10.63 -26.91
N TRP A 333 16.57 -10.09 -25.89
CA TRP A 333 16.57 -8.65 -25.64
C TRP A 333 17.40 -7.88 -26.66
N ARG A 334 18.57 -8.39 -27.06
CA ARG A 334 19.42 -7.84 -28.13
C ARG A 334 18.65 -7.74 -29.45
N ASP A 335 17.99 -8.83 -29.87
CA ASP A 335 17.19 -8.87 -31.10
C ASP A 335 15.99 -7.92 -31.03
N LEU A 336 15.33 -7.86 -29.87
CA LEU A 336 14.20 -6.96 -29.65
C LEU A 336 14.62 -5.47 -29.68
N ILE A 337 15.78 -5.14 -29.10
CA ILE A 337 16.32 -3.77 -29.11
C ILE A 337 16.92 -3.40 -30.48
N GLY A 338 17.48 -4.35 -31.21
CA GLY A 338 17.97 -4.14 -32.58
C GLY A 338 16.86 -3.73 -33.55
N LYS A 339 15.63 -4.20 -33.32
CA LYS A 339 14.45 -3.91 -34.16
C LYS A 339 13.57 -2.79 -33.63
N THR A 340 13.68 -2.42 -32.36
CA THR A 340 12.73 -1.51 -31.72
C THR A 340 13.35 -0.73 -30.55
N PRO A 341 13.14 0.60 -30.44
CA PRO A 341 13.64 1.37 -29.30
C PRO A 341 13.15 0.83 -27.95
N ILE A 342 14.01 0.84 -26.92
CA ILE A 342 13.76 0.25 -25.58
C ILE A 342 12.38 0.58 -25.01
N LYS A 343 11.91 1.83 -25.15
CA LYS A 343 10.58 2.26 -24.64
C LYS A 343 9.41 1.57 -25.35
N LYS A 344 9.51 1.32 -26.66
CA LYS A 344 8.51 0.57 -27.44
C LYS A 344 8.68 -0.94 -27.21
N ALA A 345 9.91 -1.44 -27.15
CA ALA A 345 10.22 -2.85 -26.88
C ALA A 345 9.57 -3.37 -25.58
N ARG A 346 9.55 -2.54 -24.52
CA ARG A 346 8.87 -2.87 -23.25
C ARG A 346 7.34 -2.99 -23.35
N LYS A 347 6.72 -2.35 -24.34
CA LYS A 347 5.26 -2.36 -24.54
C LYS A 347 4.80 -3.41 -25.55
N LEU A 348 5.73 -4.00 -26.31
CA LEU A 348 5.42 -5.10 -27.21
C LEU A 348 5.04 -6.36 -26.43
N ARG A 349 4.19 -7.19 -27.03
CA ARG A 349 3.74 -8.47 -26.48
C ARG A 349 4.96 -9.34 -26.17
N GLY A 350 5.11 -9.75 -24.91
CA GLY A 350 6.27 -10.52 -24.43
C GLY A 350 7.52 -9.69 -24.07
N GLY A 351 7.70 -8.49 -24.64
CA GLY A 351 8.83 -7.61 -24.34
C GLY A 351 8.82 -7.04 -22.92
N GLY A 352 7.64 -6.70 -22.39
CA GLY A 352 7.50 -6.28 -20.99
C GLY A 352 7.81 -7.40 -19.99
N ALA A 353 7.40 -8.63 -20.30
CA ALA A 353 7.70 -9.81 -19.50
C ALA A 353 9.19 -10.18 -19.55
N LEU A 354 9.81 -10.10 -20.74
CA LEU A 354 11.24 -10.30 -20.94
C LEU A 354 12.09 -9.27 -20.19
N TYR A 355 11.71 -7.99 -20.25
CA TYR A 355 12.35 -6.92 -19.48
C TYR A 355 12.23 -7.17 -17.97
N ALA A 356 11.03 -7.51 -17.49
CA ALA A 356 10.80 -7.76 -16.07
C ALA A 356 11.52 -9.04 -15.58
N TRP A 357 11.74 -10.01 -16.46
CA TRP A 357 12.55 -11.19 -16.16
C TRP A 357 14.03 -10.83 -16.04
N LEU A 358 14.60 -10.14 -17.04
CA LEU A 358 16.00 -9.69 -17.02
C LEU A 358 16.28 -8.72 -15.86
N TYR A 359 15.32 -7.86 -15.50
CA TYR A 359 15.47 -6.94 -14.37
C TYR A 359 15.54 -7.65 -13.01
N ARG A 360 14.87 -8.81 -12.88
CA ARG A 360 14.87 -9.59 -11.63
C ARG A 360 16.05 -10.55 -11.53
N ASN A 361 16.54 -11.06 -12.67
CA ASN A 361 17.52 -12.16 -12.71
C ASN A 361 18.90 -11.74 -13.24
N ASP A 362 19.02 -10.61 -13.95
CA ASP A 362 20.25 -10.16 -14.60
C ASP A 362 20.28 -8.62 -14.74
N ARG A 363 20.07 -7.96 -13.60
CA ARG A 363 19.83 -6.52 -13.52
C ARG A 363 21.01 -5.70 -14.03
N ASP A 364 22.23 -6.07 -13.64
CA ASP A 364 23.42 -5.28 -13.92
C ASP A 364 23.76 -5.30 -15.42
N TRP A 365 23.67 -6.47 -16.07
CA TRP A 365 23.79 -6.56 -17.53
C TRP A 365 22.67 -5.78 -18.24
N LEU A 366 21.41 -5.94 -17.82
CA LEU A 366 20.29 -5.25 -18.47
C LEU A 366 20.43 -3.74 -18.38
N LEU A 367 20.83 -3.21 -17.22
CA LEU A 367 21.03 -1.78 -17.01
C LEU A 367 22.25 -1.28 -17.79
N ALA A 368 23.37 -2.01 -17.81
CA ALA A 368 24.55 -1.67 -18.60
C ALA A 368 24.25 -1.68 -20.11
N PHE A 369 23.62 -2.75 -20.61
CA PHE A 369 23.21 -2.90 -22.00
C PHE A 369 22.23 -1.81 -22.44
N ASN A 370 21.19 -1.54 -21.65
CA ASN A 370 20.24 -0.46 -21.95
C ASN A 370 20.85 0.94 -21.82
N ARG A 371 21.95 1.10 -21.08
CA ARG A 371 22.68 2.38 -21.00
C ARG A 371 23.45 2.66 -22.29
N VAL A 372 24.05 1.62 -22.88
CA VAL A 372 24.79 1.71 -24.15
C VAL A 372 23.84 1.79 -25.35
N HIS A 373 22.72 1.05 -25.33
CA HIS A 373 21.72 1.02 -26.40
C HIS A 373 20.52 1.93 -26.15
N GLN A 374 20.66 2.88 -25.22
CA GLN A 374 19.80 4.06 -25.24
C GLN A 374 20.05 4.74 -26.58
N SER A 375 19.07 4.62 -27.49
CA SER A 375 18.98 5.46 -28.68
C SER A 375 19.35 6.87 -28.25
N GLN A 376 20.40 7.43 -28.88
CA GLN A 376 20.85 8.81 -28.66
C GLN A 376 19.62 9.64 -28.36
N SER A 377 19.64 10.32 -27.21
CA SER A 377 18.61 11.26 -26.80
C SER A 377 18.13 11.95 -28.06
N HIS A 378 16.90 11.67 -28.49
CA HIS A 378 16.24 12.55 -29.45
C HIS A 378 16.48 13.92 -28.88
N VAL A 379 17.24 14.76 -29.61
CA VAL A 379 17.47 16.16 -29.30
C VAL A 379 16.19 16.64 -28.68
N ARG A 380 16.24 16.93 -27.37
CA ARG A 380 15.06 17.14 -26.53
C ARG A 380 14.25 18.19 -27.26
N GLN A 381 13.20 17.76 -27.97
CA GLN A 381 12.41 18.67 -28.79
C GLN A 381 11.70 19.58 -27.81
N LYS A 382 12.32 20.76 -27.70
CA LYS A 382 11.97 21.99 -27.02
C LYS A 382 11.51 21.82 -25.57
N LYS A 383 12.37 22.29 -24.65
CA LYS A 383 11.95 22.98 -23.42
C LYS A 383 10.66 23.73 -23.76
N VAL A 384 9.52 23.27 -23.23
CA VAL A 384 8.23 23.93 -23.48
C VAL A 384 8.45 25.38 -23.08
N ASP A 385 8.43 26.26 -24.08
CA ASP A 385 8.54 27.69 -23.84
C ASP A 385 7.22 28.10 -23.19
N TRP A 386 7.23 28.12 -21.85
CA TRP A 386 6.07 28.47 -21.06
C TRP A 386 5.61 29.89 -21.38
N ASN A 387 6.49 30.82 -21.76
CA ASN A 387 6.12 32.18 -22.13
C ASN A 387 5.44 32.24 -23.50
N ALA A 388 5.91 31.47 -24.48
CA ALA A 388 5.22 31.35 -25.77
C ALA A 388 3.87 30.64 -25.63
N ARG A 389 3.81 29.58 -24.82
CA ARG A 389 2.58 28.83 -24.56
C ARG A 389 1.55 29.66 -23.79
N ASP A 390 1.98 30.41 -22.79
CA ASP A 390 1.15 31.34 -22.03
C ASP A 390 0.53 32.39 -22.95
N ARG A 391 1.34 33.07 -23.78
CA ARG A 391 0.84 34.03 -24.79
C ARG A 391 -0.15 33.39 -25.78
N SER A 392 0.12 32.17 -26.24
CA SER A 392 -0.76 31.47 -27.19
C SER A 392 -2.12 31.12 -26.56
N LEU A 393 -2.11 30.56 -25.35
CA LEU A 393 -3.32 30.19 -24.63
C LEU A 393 -4.11 31.43 -24.20
N THR A 394 -3.44 32.52 -23.80
CA THR A 394 -4.09 33.80 -23.49
C THR A 394 -4.81 34.36 -24.73
N LYS A 395 -4.17 34.36 -25.90
CA LYS A 395 -4.82 34.78 -27.16
C LYS A 395 -6.03 33.92 -27.51
N GLN A 396 -5.92 32.60 -27.33
CA GLN A 396 -7.03 31.67 -27.54
C GLN A 396 -8.19 31.97 -26.58
N LEU A 397 -7.89 32.19 -25.30
CA LEU A 397 -8.89 32.54 -24.30
C LEU A 397 -9.60 33.85 -24.62
N ILE A 398 -8.87 34.89 -25.05
CA ILE A 398 -9.47 36.18 -25.43
C ILE A 398 -10.48 35.98 -26.58
N ARG A 399 -10.13 35.20 -27.62
CA ARG A 399 -11.07 34.87 -28.72
C ARG A 399 -12.29 34.09 -28.24
N ILE A 400 -12.12 33.22 -27.25
CA ILE A 400 -13.23 32.49 -26.63
C ILE A 400 -14.13 33.46 -25.87
N VAL A 401 -13.55 34.37 -25.08
CA VAL A 401 -14.29 35.40 -24.34
C VAL A 401 -15.06 36.31 -25.30
N GLU A 402 -14.43 36.82 -26.35
CA GLU A 402 -15.09 37.65 -27.38
C GLU A 402 -16.28 36.93 -28.02
N ARG A 403 -16.14 35.63 -28.33
CA ARG A 403 -17.24 34.81 -28.85
C ARG A 403 -18.34 34.59 -27.81
N LEU A 404 -17.96 34.40 -26.54
CA LEU A 404 -18.95 34.28 -25.49
C LEU A 404 -19.67 35.62 -25.31
N ASP A 405 -19.02 36.77 -25.43
CA ASP A 405 -19.65 38.08 -25.31
C ASP A 405 -20.70 38.36 -26.40
N THR A 406 -20.62 37.71 -27.57
CA THR A 406 -21.69 37.78 -28.57
C THR A 406 -22.92 36.92 -28.24
N VAL A 407 -22.77 35.95 -27.31
CA VAL A 407 -23.85 35.05 -26.86
C VAL A 407 -24.10 35.24 -25.37
N ILE A 408 -25.15 36.00 -25.06
CA ILE A 408 -25.51 36.33 -23.67
C ILE A 408 -26.01 35.09 -22.90
N ASP A 409 -26.55 34.08 -23.57
CA ASP A 409 -27.04 32.84 -22.95
C ASP A 409 -25.92 31.85 -22.61
N GLY A 410 -26.21 30.94 -21.68
CA GLY A 410 -25.37 29.79 -21.36
C GLY A 410 -24.92 29.75 -19.90
N PRO A 411 -24.13 28.70 -19.54
CA PRO A 411 -23.69 28.47 -18.17
C PRO A 411 -22.79 29.60 -17.67
N ARG A 412 -22.59 29.65 -16.34
CA ARG A 412 -21.67 30.60 -15.71
C ARG A 412 -20.27 30.46 -16.30
N ARG A 413 -19.67 31.57 -16.72
CA ARG A 413 -18.30 31.63 -17.26
C ARG A 413 -17.27 31.59 -16.13
N SER A 414 -17.33 30.53 -15.30
CA SER A 414 -16.40 30.33 -14.18
C SER A 414 -14.98 30.06 -14.67
N LYS A 415 -13.98 30.24 -13.79
CA LYS A 415 -12.58 29.87 -14.04
C LYS A 415 -12.43 28.47 -14.66
N ASN A 416 -13.11 27.47 -14.11
CA ASN A 416 -13.06 26.10 -14.63
C ASN A 416 -13.77 25.95 -15.98
N PHE A 417 -14.87 26.68 -16.20
CA PHE A 417 -15.55 26.69 -17.50
C PHE A 417 -14.62 27.24 -18.58
N LEU A 418 -14.02 28.40 -18.34
CA LEU A 418 -13.10 29.06 -19.28
C LEU A 418 -11.88 28.19 -19.61
N LEU A 419 -11.27 27.56 -18.60
CA LEU A 419 -10.12 26.67 -18.81
C LEU A 419 -10.48 25.42 -19.63
N LYS A 420 -11.70 24.88 -19.49
CA LYS A 420 -12.15 23.70 -20.25
C LYS A 420 -12.33 23.96 -21.75
N GLN A 421 -12.43 25.23 -22.16
CA GLN A 421 -12.54 25.63 -23.57
C GLN A 421 -11.17 25.72 -24.27
N LEU A 422 -10.07 25.56 -23.52
CA LEU A 422 -8.72 25.61 -24.07
C LEU A 422 -8.23 24.22 -24.48
N ASP A 423 -7.30 24.21 -25.44
CA ASP A 423 -6.61 22.98 -25.82
C ASP A 423 -5.76 22.44 -24.68
N ASP A 424 -5.74 21.11 -24.52
CA ASP A 424 -4.94 20.43 -23.50
C ASP A 424 -5.27 20.91 -22.05
N TYR A 425 -6.57 21.14 -21.77
CA TYR A 425 -7.10 21.51 -20.44
C TYR A 425 -6.46 20.71 -19.30
N GLY A 426 -6.26 19.40 -19.47
CA GLY A 426 -5.68 18.54 -18.45
C GLY A 426 -4.26 18.94 -18.04
N SER A 427 -3.44 19.43 -18.96
CA SER A 427 -2.11 19.98 -18.66
C SER A 427 -2.20 21.42 -18.17
N VAL A 428 -3.02 22.26 -18.81
CA VAL A 428 -3.16 23.68 -18.47
C VAL A 428 -3.67 23.87 -17.04
N SER A 429 -4.72 23.14 -16.64
CA SER A 429 -5.29 23.24 -15.29
C SER A 429 -4.29 22.87 -14.19
N LYS A 430 -3.45 21.84 -14.43
CA LYS A 430 -2.45 21.37 -13.46
C LYS A 430 -1.21 22.26 -13.37
N LYS A 431 -0.95 23.07 -14.42
CA LYS A 431 0.26 23.89 -14.55
C LYS A 431 -0.04 25.38 -14.72
N LEU A 432 -1.21 25.82 -14.29
CA LEU A 432 -1.63 27.22 -14.40
C LEU A 432 -0.68 28.18 -13.66
N ASN A 433 0.00 27.71 -12.62
CA ASN A 433 1.05 28.44 -11.92
C ASN A 433 2.27 28.80 -12.80
N LEU A 434 2.47 28.11 -13.92
CA LEU A 434 3.51 28.41 -14.91
C LEU A 434 3.03 29.30 -16.06
N LEU A 435 1.77 29.76 -16.02
CA LEU A 435 1.09 30.51 -17.07
C LEU A 435 0.47 31.80 -16.47
N PRO A 436 1.30 32.77 -16.05
CA PRO A 436 0.84 33.95 -15.32
C PRO A 436 -0.12 34.84 -16.13
N LEU A 437 0.13 35.04 -17.43
CA LEU A 437 -0.76 35.85 -18.27
C LEU A 437 -2.13 35.20 -18.39
N LEU A 438 -2.16 33.89 -18.69
CA LEU A 438 -3.40 33.14 -18.77
C LEU A 438 -4.14 33.17 -17.43
N SER A 439 -3.43 32.97 -16.31
CA SER A 439 -4.04 33.02 -14.99
C SER A 439 -4.67 34.39 -14.70
N LEU A 440 -3.99 35.49 -15.05
CA LEU A 440 -4.52 36.85 -14.91
C LEU A 440 -5.74 37.07 -15.81
N THR A 441 -5.68 36.64 -17.08
CA THR A 441 -6.79 36.77 -18.03
C THR A 441 -8.02 35.96 -17.58
N VAL A 442 -7.84 34.71 -17.15
CA VAL A 442 -8.94 33.89 -16.62
C VAL A 442 -9.55 34.54 -15.38
N ASN A 443 -8.73 35.07 -14.48
CA ASN A 443 -9.23 35.72 -13.27
C ASN A 443 -9.95 37.05 -13.57
N ARG A 444 -9.57 37.75 -14.66
CA ARG A 444 -10.22 38.99 -15.12
C ARG A 444 -11.58 38.76 -15.76
N TYR A 445 -11.71 37.70 -16.56
CA TYR A 445 -12.92 37.43 -17.36
C TYR A 445 -13.83 36.35 -16.75
N GLN A 446 -13.43 35.72 -15.64
CA GLN A 446 -14.35 34.85 -14.94
C GLN A 446 -15.54 35.64 -14.42
N GLU A 447 -16.72 35.08 -14.61
CA GLU A 447 -17.95 35.65 -14.09
C GLU A 447 -18.07 35.31 -12.61
N SER A 448 -18.26 36.29 -11.75
CA SER A 448 -18.66 36.12 -10.34
C SER A 448 -20.05 35.50 -10.24
N VAL A 449 -20.46 35.07 -9.03
CA VAL A 449 -21.83 34.57 -8.83
C VAL A 449 -22.84 35.70 -9.04
N PHE A 450 -22.51 36.91 -8.59
CA PHE A 450 -23.30 38.12 -8.78
C PHE A 450 -23.54 38.42 -10.27
N GLU A 451 -22.47 38.55 -11.06
CA GLU A 451 -22.57 38.87 -12.50
C GLU A 451 -23.40 37.84 -13.25
N PHE A 452 -23.26 36.55 -12.90
CA PHE A 452 -24.06 35.49 -13.52
C PHE A 452 -25.55 35.60 -13.20
N GLN A 453 -25.89 35.87 -11.95
CA GLN A 453 -27.30 36.06 -11.56
C GLN A 453 -27.89 37.31 -12.19
N ALA A 454 -27.14 38.41 -12.24
CA ALA A 454 -27.53 39.64 -12.92
C ALA A 454 -27.74 39.41 -14.42
N ARG A 455 -26.84 38.69 -15.11
CA ARG A 455 -27.00 38.33 -16.53
C ARG A 455 -28.27 37.54 -16.78
N ARG A 456 -28.57 36.54 -15.96
CA ARG A 456 -29.81 35.73 -16.09
C ARG A 456 -31.07 36.56 -15.85
N LEU A 457 -31.02 37.51 -14.92
CA LEU A 457 -32.10 38.45 -14.68
C LEU A 457 -32.32 39.38 -15.89
N VAL A 458 -31.25 39.96 -16.43
CA VAL A 458 -31.31 40.80 -17.65
C VAL A 458 -31.89 40.01 -18.84
N MET A 459 -31.48 38.76 -19.02
CA MET A 459 -32.02 37.89 -20.05
C MET A 459 -33.53 37.63 -19.88
N ALA A 460 -33.98 37.38 -18.65
CA ALA A 460 -35.40 37.20 -18.35
C ALA A 460 -36.21 38.47 -18.66
N VAL A 461 -35.65 39.64 -18.37
CA VAL A 461 -36.25 40.95 -18.69
C VAL A 461 -36.36 41.15 -20.20
N ILE A 462 -35.28 40.94 -20.96
CA ILE A 462 -35.27 41.09 -22.43
C ILE A 462 -36.24 40.11 -23.10
N ALA A 463 -36.31 38.87 -22.60
CA ALA A 463 -37.26 37.89 -23.13
C ALA A 463 -38.71 38.33 -22.87
N LYS A 464 -38.98 38.92 -21.70
CA LYS A 464 -40.32 39.38 -21.32
C LYS A 464 -40.75 40.65 -22.04
N SER A 465 -39.84 41.61 -22.25
CA SER A 465 -40.14 42.84 -22.99
C SER A 465 -40.57 42.58 -24.43
N LYS A 466 -40.09 41.50 -25.06
CA LYS A 466 -40.52 41.05 -26.39
C LYS A 466 -41.92 40.43 -26.42
N THR A 467 -42.42 39.95 -25.27
CA THR A 467 -43.72 39.25 -25.16
C THR A 467 -44.88 40.12 -24.66
N GLY A 468 -44.64 41.40 -24.34
CA GLY A 468 -45.69 42.36 -23.93
C GLY A 468 -46.40 42.07 -22.60
N SER A 469 -45.96 41.06 -21.83
CA SER A 469 -46.58 40.66 -20.57
C SER A 469 -45.99 41.41 -19.36
N GLY A 470 -46.84 41.85 -18.42
CA GLY A 470 -46.43 42.58 -17.21
C GLY A 470 -45.35 41.88 -16.35
N MET A 471 -44.45 42.69 -15.78
CA MET A 471 -43.21 42.26 -15.12
C MET A 471 -43.41 41.99 -13.62
N SER A 472 -44.10 40.89 -13.28
CA SER A 472 -44.23 40.46 -11.88
C SER A 472 -42.96 39.78 -11.35
N ARG A 473 -42.56 40.11 -10.11
CA ARG A 473 -41.35 39.60 -9.41
C ARG A 473 -41.19 38.09 -9.50
N TRP A 474 -42.22 37.32 -9.13
CA TRP A 474 -42.13 35.85 -9.15
C TRP A 474 -41.97 35.27 -10.56
N LYS A 475 -42.53 35.93 -11.60
CA LYS A 475 -42.39 35.51 -13.00
C LYS A 475 -40.96 35.71 -13.49
N LEU A 476 -40.32 36.82 -13.11
CA LEU A 476 -38.92 37.11 -13.44
C LEU A 476 -37.97 36.15 -12.72
N MET A 477 -38.16 35.89 -11.42
CA MET A 477 -37.36 34.91 -10.68
C MET A 477 -37.41 33.52 -11.32
N ARG A 478 -38.60 33.06 -11.70
CA ARG A 478 -38.78 31.76 -12.36
C ARG A 478 -38.09 31.73 -13.72
N SER A 479 -38.27 32.77 -14.54
CA SER A 479 -37.69 32.86 -15.89
C SER A 479 -36.17 32.96 -15.85
N ALA A 480 -35.61 33.71 -14.89
CA ALA A 480 -34.17 33.79 -14.63
C ALA A 480 -33.63 32.57 -13.87
N SER A 481 -34.51 31.65 -13.44
CA SER A 481 -34.26 30.52 -12.54
C SER A 481 -33.32 30.88 -11.36
N LEU A 482 -33.73 31.93 -10.64
CA LEU A 482 -33.13 32.43 -9.41
C LEU A 482 -34.01 32.02 -8.21
N PRO A 483 -33.67 30.94 -7.49
CA PRO A 483 -34.41 30.55 -6.29
C PRO A 483 -34.11 31.50 -5.12
N LYS A 484 -35.10 31.73 -4.25
CA LYS A 484 -35.02 32.70 -3.15
C LYS A 484 -33.89 32.40 -2.18
N GLU A 485 -33.51 31.13 -2.03
CA GLU A 485 -32.49 30.67 -1.08
C GLU A 485 -31.06 30.91 -1.58
N ARG A 486 -30.86 31.22 -2.87
CA ARG A 486 -29.52 31.36 -3.48
C ARG A 486 -29.30 32.69 -4.20
N ILE A 487 -30.30 33.56 -4.26
CA ILE A 487 -30.15 34.90 -4.82
C ILE A 487 -29.26 35.75 -3.90
N LEU A 488 -28.30 36.47 -4.47
CA LEU A 488 -27.50 37.42 -3.69
C LEU A 488 -28.35 38.66 -3.35
N PRO A 489 -28.21 39.25 -2.14
CA PRO A 489 -29.01 40.42 -1.73
C PRO A 489 -29.01 41.55 -2.76
N ILE A 490 -27.84 41.90 -3.30
CA ILE A 490 -27.71 42.94 -4.34
C ILE A 490 -28.46 42.62 -5.65
N VAL A 491 -28.64 41.33 -5.99
CA VAL A 491 -29.42 40.92 -7.17
C VAL A 491 -30.91 40.95 -6.84
N ASP A 492 -31.27 40.68 -5.59
CA ASP A 492 -32.64 40.77 -5.10
C ASP A 492 -33.14 42.22 -5.09
N ASP A 493 -32.28 43.16 -4.66
CA ASP A 493 -32.53 44.61 -4.74
C ASP A 493 -32.69 45.06 -6.20
N LEU A 494 -31.83 44.57 -7.10
CA LEU A 494 -31.90 44.89 -8.54
C LEU A 494 -33.18 44.34 -9.17
N LEU A 495 -33.63 43.14 -8.76
CA LEU A 495 -34.90 42.57 -9.16
C LEU A 495 -36.08 43.44 -8.72
N ASP A 496 -36.07 43.93 -7.48
CA ASP A 496 -37.11 44.84 -6.99
C ASP A 496 -37.12 46.17 -7.75
N TRP A 497 -35.94 46.75 -8.00
CA TRP A 497 -35.82 47.96 -8.80
C TRP A 497 -36.39 47.77 -10.22
N VAL A 498 -36.08 46.65 -10.88
CA VAL A 498 -36.62 46.31 -12.21
C VAL A 498 -38.14 46.20 -12.18
N VAL A 499 -38.72 45.56 -11.17
CA VAL A 499 -40.17 45.41 -11.03
C VAL A 499 -40.86 46.76 -10.79
N ILE A 500 -40.29 47.60 -9.92
CA ILE A 500 -40.83 48.92 -9.58
C ILE A 500 -40.73 49.88 -10.78
N GLY A 501 -39.58 49.96 -11.44
CA GLY A 501 -39.37 50.82 -12.61
C GLY A 501 -40.22 50.44 -13.83
N SER A 502 -40.64 49.17 -13.93
CA SER A 502 -41.54 48.68 -14.98
C SER A 502 -43.01 49.07 -14.76
N ASN A 503 -43.38 49.45 -13.52
CA ASN A 503 -44.71 49.92 -13.17
C ASN A 503 -44.87 51.45 -13.31
N ILE A 504 -43.80 52.18 -13.69
CA ILE A 504 -43.79 53.64 -13.90
C ILE A 504 -43.92 54.00 -15.40
N LYS A 505 -44.32 53.05 -16.26
CA LYS A 505 -44.56 53.31 -17.69
C LYS A 505 -46.00 53.65 -18.01
#